data_AF-Q9ATA7-F1
#
_entry.id   AF-Q9ATA7-F1
#
_cell.length_a   1.000
_cell.length_b   1.000
_cell.length_c   1.000
_cell.angle_alpha   90.00
_cell.angle_beta   90.00
_cell.angle_gamma   90.00
#
_symmetry.space_group_name_H-M   'P 1'
#
loop_
_entity.id
_entity.type
_entity.pdbx_description
1 polymer ?
#
loop_
_entity_poly.entity_id
_entity_poly.type
_entity_poly.pdbx_seq_one_letter_code
_entity_poly.pdbx_strand_id
1 'polypeptide(L)'
;GFDGCCFLSNVQDELKLQTIDQLQQKLLRKLLDDEKLEVGASLGAHKVLKDRLLNKKLFIVLDNVTNEKQISLLIGEAGKQLYRDGTRIIITTRDKKLLDKVVDGTYVVPRLNGREALELFCSKAFSTNPDN
;
A
#
# COMPACT_ATOMS: atom_id res chain seq x y z
N GLY A 1 -13.46 -13.26 2.28
CA GLY A 1 -13.09 -11.86 2.11
C GLY A 1 -11.60 -11.69 2.33
N PHE A 2 -11.14 -10.47 2.58
CA PHE A 2 -9.85 -10.20 3.21
C PHE A 2 -10.08 -10.04 4.72
N ASP A 3 -9.12 -10.46 5.54
CA ASP A 3 -9.16 -10.39 7.01
C ASP A 3 -8.62 -9.06 7.56
N GLY A 4 -8.03 -8.24 6.68
CA GLY A 4 -7.49 -6.93 7.01
C GLY A 4 -7.11 -6.17 5.74
N CYS A 5 -7.20 -4.85 5.80
CA CYS A 5 -6.78 -4.00 4.70
C CYS A 5 -6.08 -2.73 5.19
N CYS A 6 -5.16 -2.22 4.38
CA CYS A 6 -4.54 -0.94 4.65
C CYS A 6 -4.27 -0.18 3.36
N PHE A 7 -4.67 1.08 3.34
CA PHE A 7 -4.25 2.07 2.35
C PHE A 7 -3.24 3.02 2.99
N LEU A 8 -2.04 3.08 2.42
CA LEU A 8 -1.05 4.10 2.71
C LEU A 8 -1.04 5.10 1.55
N SER A 9 -1.72 6.23 1.77
CA SER A 9 -1.73 7.34 0.83
C SER A 9 -0.36 7.99 0.77
N ASN A 10 0.16 8.18 -0.44
CA ASN A 10 1.39 8.93 -0.69
C ASN A 10 2.57 8.58 0.23
N VAL A 11 3.11 7.38 0.06
CA VAL A 11 4.25 6.83 0.81
C VAL A 11 5.45 7.80 0.80
N GLN A 12 5.71 8.44 -0.34
CA GLN A 12 6.81 9.41 -0.44
C GLN A 12 6.65 10.59 0.51
N ASP A 13 5.45 11.14 0.67
CA ASP A 13 5.22 12.28 1.55
C ASP A 13 5.12 11.86 3.01
N GLU A 14 4.54 10.70 3.31
CA GLU A 14 4.56 10.11 4.65
C GLU A 14 6.00 9.96 5.18
N LEU A 15 6.94 9.51 4.34
CA LEU A 15 8.35 9.36 4.71
C LEU A 15 9.12 10.68 4.90
N LYS A 16 8.52 11.82 4.55
CA LYS A 16 9.07 13.14 4.93
C LYS A 16 8.67 13.54 6.35
N LEU A 17 7.60 12.96 6.88
CA LEU A 17 7.03 13.31 8.19
C LEU A 17 7.47 12.34 9.29
N GLN A 18 7.75 11.09 8.92
CA GLN A 18 8.06 10.01 9.86
C GLN A 18 9.09 9.04 9.28
N THR A 19 9.71 8.26 10.15
CA THR A 19 10.66 7.23 9.74
C THR A 19 9.95 6.07 9.05
N ILE A 20 10.73 5.30 8.28
CA ILE A 20 10.22 4.07 7.66
C ILE A 20 9.69 3.07 8.70
N ASP A 21 10.34 2.99 9.86
CA ASP A 21 9.92 2.10 10.96
C ASP A 21 8.56 2.52 11.53
N GLN A 22 8.33 3.83 11.70
CA GLN A 22 7.04 4.35 12.13
C GLN A 22 5.94 4.07 11.11
N LEU A 23 6.23 4.24 9.81
CA LEU A 23 5.28 3.91 8.75
C LEU A 23 4.99 2.40 8.66
N GLN A 24 6.01 1.56 8.86
CA GLN A 24 5.86 0.10 8.91
C GLN A 24 5.03 -0.32 10.14
N GLN A 25 5.28 0.27 11.31
CA GLN A 25 4.45 0.05 12.51
C GLN A 25 2.99 0.45 12.26
N LYS A 26 2.75 1.62 11.66
CA LYS A 26 1.40 2.08 11.27
C LYS A 26 0.71 1.08 10.34
N LEU A 27 1.43 0.53 9.36
CA LEU A 27 0.93 -0.52 8.46
C LEU A 27 0.55 -1.79 9.25
N LEU A 28 1.47 -2.30 10.06
CA LEU A 28 1.28 -3.54 10.81
C LEU A 28 0.14 -3.45 11.83
N ARG A 29 0.03 -2.33 12.55
CA ARG A 29 -1.09 -2.05 13.48
C ARG A 29 -2.44 -2.19 12.79
N LYS A 30 -2.58 -1.59 11.60
CA LYS A 30 -3.81 -1.67 10.80
C LYS A 30 -4.09 -3.07 10.26
N LEU A 31 -3.08 -3.77 9.75
CA LEU A 31 -3.26 -5.11 9.17
C LEU A 31 -3.56 -6.17 10.23
N LEU A 32 -2.94 -6.04 11.40
CA LEU A 32 -3.07 -6.99 12.49
C LEU A 32 -4.23 -6.66 13.44
N ASP A 33 -4.81 -5.47 13.31
CA ASP A 33 -5.85 -4.91 14.20
C ASP A 33 -5.36 -4.85 15.66
N ASP A 34 -4.22 -4.20 15.84
CA ASP A 34 -3.48 -4.17 17.10
C ASP A 34 -2.81 -2.81 17.29
N GLU A 35 -3.51 -1.84 17.86
CA GLU A 35 -3.01 -0.47 18.04
C GLU A 35 -1.82 -0.37 19.01
N LYS A 36 -1.70 -1.34 19.92
CA LYS A 36 -0.64 -1.40 20.93
C LYS A 36 0.60 -2.15 20.44
N LEU A 37 0.62 -2.56 19.17
CA LEU A 37 1.76 -3.24 18.58
C LEU A 37 2.99 -2.34 18.65
N GLU A 38 3.98 -2.79 19.42
CA GLU A 38 5.34 -2.27 19.39
C GLU A 38 6.22 -3.25 18.62
N VAL A 39 6.75 -2.80 17.48
CA VAL A 39 7.68 -3.60 16.70
C VAL A 39 9.06 -3.43 17.33
N GLY A 40 9.42 -4.38 18.20
CA GLY A 40 10.75 -4.43 18.81
C GLY A 40 11.80 -5.03 17.86
N ALA A 41 13.06 -4.60 18.01
CA ALA A 41 14.19 -5.06 17.20
C ALA A 41 14.62 -6.53 17.44
N SER A 42 13.91 -7.28 18.30
CA SER A 42 14.29 -8.66 18.60
C SER A 42 13.86 -9.61 17.48
N LEU A 43 14.72 -10.60 17.17
CA LEU A 43 14.43 -11.63 16.17
C LEU A 43 13.12 -12.40 16.47
N GLY A 44 12.80 -12.56 17.76
CA GLY A 44 11.56 -13.21 18.21
C GLY A 44 10.30 -12.43 17.87
N ALA A 45 10.31 -11.09 18.02
CA ALA A 45 9.18 -10.24 17.67
C ALA A 45 8.84 -10.32 16.17
N HIS A 46 9.88 -10.34 15.32
CA HIS A 46 9.73 -10.47 13.87
C HIS A 46 9.08 -11.80 13.46
N LYS A 47 9.43 -12.90 14.13
CA LYS A 47 8.82 -14.22 13.87
C LYS A 47 7.33 -14.23 14.22
N VAL A 48 6.98 -13.71 15.40
CA VAL A 48 5.56 -13.64 15.83
C VAL A 48 4.73 -12.79 14.88
N LEU A 49 5.25 -11.64 14.45
CA LEU A 49 4.58 -10.78 13.46
C LEU A 49 4.37 -11.50 12.14
N LYS A 50 5.41 -12.18 11.64
CA LYS A 50 5.33 -12.98 10.42
C LYS A 50 4.25 -14.06 10.53
N ASP A 51 4.20 -14.81 11.64
CA ASP A 51 3.21 -15.86 11.84
C ASP A 51 1.78 -15.28 11.88
N ARG A 52 1.59 -14.09 12.48
CA ARG A 52 0.29 -13.38 12.46
C ARG A 52 -0.12 -12.96 11.04
N LEU A 53 0.83 -12.44 10.25
CA LEU A 53 0.58 -12.06 8.85
C LEU A 53 0.27 -13.27 7.97
N LEU A 54 0.95 -14.40 8.17
CA LEU A 54 0.70 -15.65 7.44
C LEU A 54 -0.67 -16.28 7.75
N ASN A 55 -1.29 -15.93 8.87
CA ASN A 55 -2.62 -16.42 9.21
C ASN A 55 -3.76 -15.57 8.61
N LYS A 56 -3.47 -14.35 8.14
CA LYS A 56 -4.47 -13.42 7.59
C LYS A 56 -4.33 -13.26 6.07
N LYS A 57 -5.45 -13.24 5.36
CA LYS A 57 -5.53 -12.85 3.95
C LYS A 57 -5.70 -11.34 3.85
N LEU A 58 -4.69 -10.61 3.41
CA LEU A 58 -4.65 -9.13 3.50
C LEU A 58 -4.87 -8.42 2.16
N PHE A 59 -5.35 -7.17 2.20
CA PHE A 59 -5.42 -6.28 1.05
C PHE A 59 -4.67 -4.96 1.32
N ILE A 60 -3.53 -4.77 0.66
CA ILE A 60 -2.63 -3.65 0.94
C ILE A 60 -2.55 -2.77 -0.30
N VAL A 61 -2.66 -1.45 -0.13
CA VAL A 61 -2.46 -0.48 -1.20
C VAL A 61 -1.43 0.54 -0.76
N LEU A 62 -0.32 0.63 -1.50
CA LEU A 62 0.76 1.58 -1.30
C LEU A 62 0.73 2.61 -2.44
N ASP A 63 0.42 3.85 -2.12
CA ASP A 63 0.27 4.90 -3.13
C ASP A 63 1.52 5.79 -3.25
N ASN A 64 1.86 6.19 -4.48
CA ASN A 64 2.97 7.07 -4.81
C ASN A 64 4.33 6.59 -4.27
N VAL A 65 4.67 5.33 -4.52
CA VAL A 65 5.99 4.77 -4.21
C VAL A 65 7.01 5.26 -5.25
N THR A 66 8.19 5.69 -4.79
CA THR A 66 9.22 6.33 -5.64
C THR A 66 10.56 5.61 -5.67
N ASN A 67 10.79 4.61 -4.82
CA ASN A 67 11.99 3.77 -4.87
C ASN A 67 11.72 2.37 -4.32
N GLU A 68 12.52 1.39 -4.75
CA GLU A 68 12.38 -0.03 -4.37
C GLU A 68 12.59 -0.27 -2.87
N LYS A 69 13.43 0.53 -2.20
CA LYS A 69 13.68 0.38 -0.76
C LYS A 69 12.41 0.62 0.07
N GLN A 70 11.52 1.50 -0.39
CA GLN A 70 10.22 1.70 0.27
C GLN A 70 9.38 0.43 0.23
N ILE A 71 9.41 -0.31 -0.89
CA ILE A 71 8.69 -1.57 -1.04
C ILE A 71 9.28 -2.60 -0.08
N SER A 72 10.60 -2.82 -0.16
CA SER A 72 11.26 -3.86 0.66
C SER A 72 11.13 -3.62 2.16
N LEU A 73 11.14 -2.36 2.60
CA LEU A 73 10.99 -2.01 4.01
C LEU A 73 9.54 -2.08 4.49
N LEU A 74 8.54 -1.78 3.65
CA LEU A 74 7.13 -1.82 4.08
C LEU A 74 6.51 -3.22 4.01
N ILE A 75 6.79 -3.96 2.95
CA ILE A 75 6.13 -5.25 2.67
C ILE A 75 7.10 -6.42 2.52
N GLY A 76 8.37 -6.22 2.89
CA GLY A 76 9.41 -7.24 2.81
C GLY A 76 9.99 -7.43 1.40
N GLU A 77 11.06 -8.22 1.33
CA GLU A 77 11.72 -8.56 0.07
C GLU A 77 10.95 -9.63 -0.71
N ALA A 78 10.93 -9.47 -2.04
CA ALA A 78 10.40 -10.47 -2.95
C ALA A 78 11.06 -11.85 -2.73
N GLY A 79 10.26 -12.91 -2.67
CA GLY A 79 10.72 -14.28 -2.43
C GLY A 79 10.72 -14.74 -0.97
N LYS A 80 10.45 -13.86 0.01
CA LYS A 80 10.15 -14.28 1.39
C LYS A 80 8.64 -14.48 1.55
N GLN A 81 8.23 -15.66 2.02
CA GLN A 81 6.83 -15.92 2.40
C GLN A 81 6.44 -15.11 3.65
N LEU A 82 6.16 -13.82 3.48
CA LEU A 82 5.73 -12.91 4.56
C LEU A 82 4.20 -12.91 4.73
N TYR A 83 3.48 -13.17 3.64
CA TYR A 83 2.02 -13.09 3.59
C TYR A 83 1.40 -14.41 3.19
N ARG A 84 0.18 -14.64 3.69
CA ARG A 84 -0.65 -15.78 3.29
C ARG A 84 -1.00 -15.71 1.80
N ASP A 85 -1.07 -16.86 1.16
CA ASP A 85 -1.64 -17.01 -0.18
C ASP A 85 -3.03 -16.34 -0.30
N GLY A 86 -3.24 -15.66 -1.42
CA GLY A 86 -4.43 -14.87 -1.68
C GLY A 86 -4.42 -13.46 -1.08
N THR A 87 -3.40 -13.09 -0.30
CA THR A 87 -3.10 -11.68 0.01
C THR A 87 -2.83 -10.93 -1.29
N ARG A 88 -3.33 -9.69 -1.40
CA ARG A 88 -3.09 -8.83 -2.58
C ARG A 88 -2.46 -7.52 -2.14
N ILE A 89 -1.42 -7.14 -2.84
CA ILE A 89 -0.70 -5.87 -2.62
C ILE A 89 -0.72 -5.10 -3.93
N ILE A 90 -1.21 -3.87 -3.89
CA ILE A 90 -1.24 -2.95 -5.02
C ILE A 90 -0.28 -1.81 -4.73
N ILE A 91 0.61 -1.54 -5.67
CA ILE A 91 1.56 -0.44 -5.59
C ILE A 91 1.24 0.50 -6.74
N THR A 92 1.01 1.78 -6.44
CA THR A 92 0.94 2.81 -7.47
C THR A 92 2.27 3.57 -7.51
N THR A 93 2.76 3.81 -8.72
CA THR A 93 3.96 4.58 -8.95
C THR A 93 3.87 5.30 -10.29
N ARG A 94 4.64 6.37 -10.43
CA ARG A 94 4.83 7.10 -11.70
C ARG A 94 6.04 6.57 -12.48
N ASP A 95 6.89 5.75 -11.85
CA ASP A 95 8.07 5.17 -12.48
C ASP A 95 7.88 3.65 -12.67
N LYS A 96 7.61 3.26 -13.91
CA LYS A 96 7.42 1.85 -14.28
C LYS A 96 8.65 0.99 -13.94
N LYS A 97 9.85 1.56 -13.96
CA LYS A 97 11.11 0.81 -13.74
C LYS A 97 11.20 0.24 -12.32
N LEU A 98 10.51 0.85 -11.35
CA LEU A 98 10.46 0.37 -9.96
C LEU A 98 9.73 -0.96 -9.79
N LEU A 99 8.96 -1.36 -10.79
CA LEU A 99 8.17 -2.59 -10.76
C LEU A 99 8.95 -3.77 -11.36
N ASP A 100 10.05 -3.51 -12.07
CA ASP A 100 10.84 -4.55 -12.70
C ASP A 100 11.44 -5.45 -11.60
N LYS A 101 11.08 -6.74 -11.60
CA LYS A 101 11.53 -7.81 -10.66
C LYS A 101 10.89 -7.81 -9.26
N VAL A 102 10.01 -6.87 -8.92
CA VAL A 102 9.43 -6.75 -7.57
C VAL A 102 7.97 -7.20 -7.49
N VAL A 103 7.25 -7.20 -8.61
CA VAL A 103 5.80 -7.49 -8.65
C VAL A 103 5.44 -8.62 -9.60
N ASP A 104 4.33 -9.31 -9.32
CA ASP A 104 3.80 -10.40 -10.15
C ASP A 104 3.18 -9.90 -11.47
N GLY A 105 2.80 -8.63 -11.53
CA GLY A 105 2.17 -8.03 -12.70
C GLY A 105 2.12 -6.52 -12.63
N THR A 106 2.09 -5.88 -13.79
CA THR A 106 2.00 -4.41 -13.92
C THR A 106 0.81 -4.04 -14.77
N TYR A 107 0.04 -3.05 -14.31
CA TYR A 107 -1.05 -2.43 -15.06
C TYR A 107 -0.73 -0.96 -15.32
N VAL A 108 -0.73 -0.56 -16.58
CA VAL A 108 -0.57 0.84 -16.97
C VAL A 108 -1.96 1.43 -17.13
N VAL A 109 -2.33 2.35 -16.24
CA VAL A 109 -3.62 3.03 -16.30
C VAL A 109 -3.68 3.86 -17.60
N PRO A 110 -4.65 3.62 -18.49
CA PRO A 110 -4.78 4.39 -19.72
C PRO A 110 -5.15 5.84 -19.38
N ARG A 111 -4.74 6.75 -20.26
CA ARG A 111 -5.21 8.14 -20.18
C ARG A 111 -6.68 8.19 -20.54
N LEU A 112 -7.40 9.12 -19.91
CA LEU A 112 -8.76 9.43 -20.31
C LEU A 112 -8.78 9.89 -21.77
N ASN A 113 -9.74 9.39 -22.53
CA ASN A 113 -10.02 9.92 -23.85
C ASN A 113 -10.73 11.29 -23.73
N GLY A 114 -10.89 12.00 -24.86
CA GLY A 114 -11.47 13.35 -24.85
C GLY A 114 -12.87 13.42 -24.24
N ARG A 115 -13.70 12.39 -24.43
CA ARG A 115 -15.04 12.31 -23.84
C ARG A 115 -14.96 12.10 -22.33
N GLU A 116 -14.20 11.11 -21.88
CA GLU A 116 -14.02 10.81 -20.46
C GLU A 116 -13.40 11.99 -19.70
N ALA A 117 -12.45 12.69 -20.33
CA ALA A 117 -11.84 13.88 -19.76
C ALA A 117 -12.84 15.04 -19.65
N LEU A 118 -13.68 15.24 -20.67
CA LEU A 118 -14.76 16.23 -20.63
C LEU A 118 -15.83 15.88 -19.58
N GLU A 119 -16.23 14.62 -19.49
CA GLU A 119 -17.17 14.13 -18.47
C GLU A 119 -16.61 14.34 -17.05
N LEU A 120 -15.35 13.98 -16.82
CA LEU A 120 -14.68 14.23 -15.55
C LEU A 120 -14.61 15.72 -15.24
N PHE A 121 -14.24 16.56 -16.23
CA PHE A 121 -14.20 18.00 -16.07
C PHE A 121 -15.56 18.57 -15.71
N CYS A 122 -16.61 18.23 -16.47
CA CYS A 122 -17.96 18.71 -16.21
C CYS A 122 -18.47 18.24 -14.85
N SER A 123 -18.22 16.99 -14.47
CA SER A 123 -18.56 16.47 -13.15
C SER A 123 -17.88 17.28 -12.04
N LYS A 124 -16.59 17.62 -12.18
CA LYS A 124 -15.87 18.37 -11.13
C LYS A 124 -16.15 19.86 -11.12
N ALA A 125 -16.30 20.50 -12.27
CA ALA A 125 -16.49 21.94 -12.38
C ALA A 125 -17.95 22.38 -12.23
N PHE A 126 -18.91 21.51 -12.58
CA PHE A 126 -20.33 21.84 -12.63
C PHE A 126 -21.21 20.89 -11.81
N SER A 127 -20.63 20.22 -10.80
CA SER A 127 -21.44 19.56 -9.76
C SER A 127 -22.36 20.61 -9.13
N THR A 128 -23.65 20.53 -9.40
CA THR A 128 -24.68 21.30 -8.72
C THR A 128 -24.72 20.85 -7.26
N ASN A 129 -24.47 21.77 -6.32
CA ASN A 129 -24.95 21.57 -4.95
C ASN A 129 -26.48 21.38 -5.04
N PRO A 130 -27.07 20.31 -4.49
CA PRO A 130 -28.51 20.13 -4.51
C PRO A 130 -29.29 21.15 -3.67
N ASP A 131 -28.61 22.07 -2.97
CA ASP A 131 -29.24 23.02 -2.06
C ASP A 131 -29.06 24.46 -2.56
N ASN A 132 -30.05 24.94 -3.31
CA ASN A 132 -30.50 26.33 -3.35
C ASN A 132 -31.93 26.41 -3.89
#